data_AF-A0A024TWL1-F1
#
_entry.id   AF-A0A024TWL1-F1
#
_cell.length_a   1.000
_cell.length_b   1.000
_cell.length_c   1.000
_cell.angle_alpha   90.00
_cell.angle_beta   90.00
_cell.angle_gamma   90.00
#
_symmetry.space_group_name_H-M   'P 1'
#
loop_
_entity.id
_entity.type
_entity.pdbx_description
1 polymer ?
#
loop_
_entity_poly.entity_id
_entity_poly.type
_entity_poly.pdbx_seq_one_letter_code
_entity_poly.pdbx_strand_id
1 'polypeptide(L)'
;MTGPGAFICSKNNARPHIATDNAVLVQHAAAGGWDFRLMCQPPQSPDFNVLDLNFYSIQVLLVELIAALEEPFASLPCETLEKTLQTWKRVMHVAIDINGDKELKISCLKATEGDVIALEMMSLRLEENDRMYELSSLVNVMEV
;
A
#
# COMPACT_ATOMS: atom_id res chain seq x y z
N MET A 1 -0.19 -42.58 7.91
CA MET A 1 0.63 -41.77 8.84
C MET A 1 1.66 -41.02 8.00
N THR A 2 1.32 -39.85 7.48
CA THR A 2 2.29 -38.95 6.81
C THR A 2 2.77 -37.97 7.87
N GLY A 3 4.07 -37.94 8.16
CA GLY A 3 4.65 -36.96 9.08
C GLY A 3 4.45 -35.52 8.59
N PRO A 4 4.79 -34.50 9.40
CA PRO A 4 4.68 -33.11 8.99
C PRO A 4 5.40 -32.90 7.66
N GLY A 5 4.70 -32.36 6.67
CA GLY A 5 5.28 -32.08 5.36
C GLY A 5 6.40 -31.04 5.50
N ALA A 6 7.57 -31.34 4.95
CA ALA A 6 8.68 -30.38 4.94
C ALA A 6 8.50 -29.40 3.78
N PHE A 7 8.41 -28.11 4.10
CA PHE A 7 8.37 -27.02 3.14
C PHE A 7 9.71 -26.29 3.11
N ILE A 8 10.30 -26.25 1.93
CA ILE A 8 11.57 -25.58 1.70
C ILE A 8 11.29 -24.35 0.84
N CYS A 9 11.54 -23.17 1.39
CA CYS A 9 11.47 -21.91 0.67
C CYS A 9 12.89 -21.44 0.31
N SER A 10 13.18 -21.30 -0.98
CA SER A 10 14.45 -20.77 -1.47
C SER A 10 14.35 -19.27 -1.69
N LYS A 11 15.35 -18.50 -1.27
CA LYS A 11 15.45 -17.05 -1.47
C LYS A 11 16.83 -16.66 -2.00
N ASN A 12 16.88 -15.61 -2.83
CA ASN A 12 18.12 -14.97 -3.25
C ASN A 12 18.95 -14.42 -2.08
N ASN A 13 20.23 -14.14 -2.33
CA ASN A 13 21.17 -13.70 -1.30
C ASN A 13 21.09 -12.18 -0.98
N ALA A 14 19.98 -11.50 -1.34
CA ALA A 14 19.75 -10.12 -0.91
C ALA A 14 19.55 -10.09 0.62
N ARG A 15 20.06 -9.05 1.30
CA ARG A 15 19.95 -8.94 2.77
C ARG A 15 18.50 -9.19 3.18
N PRO A 16 18.22 -10.28 3.91
CA PRO A 16 16.84 -10.65 4.10
C PRO A 16 16.26 -9.84 5.26
N HIS A 17 15.04 -9.32 5.11
CA HIS A 17 14.27 -8.73 6.21
C HIS A 17 13.95 -9.74 7.31
N ILE A 18 14.09 -11.03 7.03
CA ILE A 18 13.80 -12.16 7.91
C ILE A 18 14.99 -13.11 7.87
N ALA A 19 15.59 -13.38 9.02
CA ALA A 19 16.68 -14.36 9.12
C ALA A 19 16.19 -15.78 8.78
N THR A 20 17.11 -16.59 8.24
CA THR A 20 16.86 -17.97 7.82
C THR A 20 16.37 -18.88 8.95
N ASP A 21 16.74 -18.54 10.18
CA ASP A 21 16.42 -19.21 11.44
C ASP A 21 15.38 -18.46 12.28
N ASN A 22 14.56 -17.58 11.68
CA ASN A 22 13.58 -16.78 12.41
C ASN A 22 12.64 -17.67 13.25
N ALA A 23 12.81 -17.60 14.57
CA ALA A 23 12.09 -18.42 15.55
C ALA A 23 10.57 -18.24 15.47
N VAL A 24 10.08 -17.04 15.17
CA VAL A 24 8.64 -16.78 15.02
C VAL A 24 8.07 -17.57 13.85
N LEU A 25 8.80 -17.59 12.74
CA LEU A 25 8.38 -18.25 11.51
C LEU A 25 8.37 -19.77 11.67
N VAL A 26 9.42 -20.32 12.30
CA VAL A 26 9.51 -21.75 12.64
C VAL A 26 8.40 -22.18 13.59
N GLN A 27 8.10 -21.39 14.63
CA GLN A 27 7.03 -21.68 15.59
C GLN A 27 5.65 -21.66 14.92
N HIS A 28 5.37 -20.68 14.07
CA HIS A 28 4.09 -20.61 13.35
C HIS A 28 3.92 -21.78 12.36
N ALA A 29 4.99 -22.15 11.64
CA ALA A 29 4.97 -23.31 10.76
C ALA A 29 4.72 -24.61 11.54
N ALA A 30 5.41 -24.80 12.67
CA ALA A 30 5.23 -25.95 13.54
C ALA A 30 3.80 -26.02 14.11
N ALA A 31 3.20 -24.88 14.49
CA ALA A 31 1.81 -24.80 14.92
C ALA A 31 0.82 -25.21 13.81
N GLY A 32 1.18 -24.97 12.55
CA GLY A 32 0.44 -25.44 11.37
C GLY A 32 0.71 -26.89 10.98
N GLY A 33 1.60 -27.61 11.68
CA GLY A 33 1.96 -28.99 11.37
C GLY A 33 3.00 -29.14 10.24
N TRP A 34 3.79 -28.10 9.98
CA TRP A 34 4.77 -28.06 8.89
C TRP A 34 6.20 -27.88 9.41
N ASP A 35 7.17 -28.56 8.79
CA ASP A 35 8.60 -28.27 8.95
C ASP A 35 8.99 -27.24 7.88
N PHE A 36 9.05 -25.96 8.24
CA PHE A 36 9.39 -24.89 7.30
C PHE A 36 10.85 -24.48 7.42
N ARG A 37 11.56 -24.50 6.29
CA ARG A 37 12.96 -24.10 6.20
C ARG A 37 13.13 -23.04 5.12
N LEU A 38 13.66 -21.89 5.52
CA LEU A 38 14.15 -20.89 4.57
C LEU A 38 15.58 -21.28 4.18
N MET A 39 15.96 -21.12 2.92
CA MET A 39 17.34 -21.35 2.47
C MET A 39 17.80 -20.20 1.57
N CYS A 40 19.00 -19.71 1.81
CA CYS A 40 19.65 -18.74 0.94
C CYS A 40 20.35 -19.47 -0.21
N GLN A 41 20.35 -18.85 -1.38
CA GLN A 41 21.07 -19.36 -2.53
C GLN A 41 22.59 -19.23 -2.41
N PRO A 42 23.35 -20.07 -3.14
CA PRO A 42 24.79 -19.86 -3.28
C PRO A 42 25.08 -18.45 -3.82
N PRO A 43 26.17 -17.79 -3.36
CA PRO A 43 26.56 -16.49 -3.89
C PRO A 43 26.74 -16.51 -5.41
N GLN A 44 26.37 -15.41 -6.08
CA GLN A 44 26.57 -15.21 -7.53
C GLN A 44 25.98 -16.32 -8.42
N SER A 45 24.89 -16.94 -7.98
CA SER A 45 24.32 -18.11 -8.66
C SER A 45 22.87 -17.84 -9.10
N PRO A 46 22.65 -16.90 -10.05
CA PRO A 46 21.32 -16.54 -10.54
C PRO A 46 20.61 -17.70 -11.23
N ASP A 47 21.39 -18.63 -11.82
CA ASP A 47 20.89 -19.85 -12.47
C ASP A 47 20.19 -20.83 -11.52
N PHE A 48 20.19 -20.55 -10.21
CA PHE A 48 19.53 -21.40 -9.22
C PHE A 48 18.24 -20.79 -8.67
N ASN A 49 17.88 -19.56 -9.10
CA ASN A 49 16.66 -18.90 -8.67
C ASN A 49 15.57 -19.18 -9.68
N VAL A 50 14.55 -19.94 -9.27
CA VAL A 50 13.38 -20.18 -10.11
C VAL A 50 12.73 -18.86 -10.58
N LEU A 51 12.83 -17.80 -9.75
CA LEU A 51 12.38 -16.45 -10.10
C LEU A 51 13.30 -15.78 -11.15
N ASP A 52 14.60 -16.07 -11.16
CA ASP A 52 15.53 -15.51 -12.15
C ASP A 52 15.70 -16.41 -13.38
N LEU A 53 15.08 -17.59 -13.42
CA LEU A 53 15.13 -18.49 -14.58
C LEU A 53 13.90 -18.34 -15.49
N ASN A 54 12.69 -18.28 -14.90
CA ASN A 54 11.44 -18.46 -15.65
C ASN A 54 10.39 -17.35 -15.42
N PHE A 55 10.69 -16.31 -14.62
CA PHE A 55 9.75 -15.20 -14.38
C PHE A 55 10.09 -13.90 -15.13
N TYR A 56 11.10 -13.90 -16.01
CA TYR A 56 11.38 -12.74 -16.87
C TYR A 56 10.16 -12.30 -17.67
N SER A 57 9.33 -13.23 -18.17
CA SER A 57 8.11 -12.89 -18.90
C SER A 57 7.13 -12.07 -18.06
N ILE A 58 7.01 -12.36 -16.77
CA ILE A 58 6.15 -11.58 -15.86
C ILE A 58 6.77 -10.22 -15.57
N GLN A 59 8.09 -10.15 -15.41
CA GLN A 59 8.78 -8.86 -15.23
C GLN A 59 8.63 -7.96 -16.47
N VAL A 60 8.75 -8.52 -17.69
CA VAL A 60 8.52 -7.78 -18.94
C VAL A 60 7.09 -7.25 -19.01
N LEU A 61 6.09 -8.09 -18.70
CA LEU A 61 4.68 -7.65 -18.64
C LEU A 61 4.45 -6.54 -17.60
N LEU A 62 5.12 -6.59 -16.45
CA LEU A 62 5.03 -5.54 -15.43
C LEU A 62 5.65 -4.23 -15.91
N VAL A 63 6.79 -4.28 -16.61
CA VAL A 63 7.43 -3.09 -17.19
C VAL A 63 6.55 -2.47 -18.28
N GLU A 64 5.95 -3.29 -19.14
CA GLU A 64 4.99 -2.83 -20.17
C GLU A 64 3.74 -2.22 -19.54
N LEU A 65 3.22 -2.81 -18.46
CA LEU A 65 2.07 -2.26 -17.73
C LEU A 65 2.41 -0.90 -17.08
N ILE A 66 3.59 -0.78 -16.47
CA ILE A 66 4.04 0.48 -15.88
C ILE A 66 4.13 1.56 -16.97
N ALA A 67 4.79 1.27 -18.09
CA ALA A 67 4.89 2.19 -19.22
C ALA A 67 3.52 2.59 -19.79
N ALA A 68 2.58 1.64 -19.90
CA ALA A 68 1.22 1.90 -20.35
C ALA A 68 0.41 2.76 -19.37
N LEU A 69 0.80 2.80 -18.10
CA LEU A 69 0.12 3.54 -17.04
C LEU A 69 0.69 4.95 -16.82
N GLU A 70 1.93 5.22 -17.24
CA GLU A 70 2.59 6.52 -17.04
C GLU A 70 1.80 7.69 -17.65
N GLU A 71 1.34 7.57 -18.91
CA GLU A 71 0.56 8.60 -19.60
C GLU A 71 -0.84 8.82 -18.97
N PRO A 72 -1.65 7.77 -18.72
CA PRO A 72 -2.90 7.90 -17.98
C PRO A 72 -2.74 8.51 -16.58
N PHE A 73 -1.63 8.19 -15.91
CA PHE A 73 -1.34 8.73 -14.59
C PHE A 73 -0.89 10.19 -14.64
N ALA A 74 -0.04 10.56 -15.60
CA ALA A 74 0.39 11.95 -15.80
C ALA A 74 -0.75 12.86 -16.27
N SER A 75 -1.70 12.32 -17.03
CA SER A 75 -2.90 13.02 -17.50
C SER A 75 -4.05 12.99 -16.49
N LEU A 76 -3.87 12.37 -15.32
CA LEU A 76 -4.90 12.31 -14.29
C LEU A 76 -5.20 13.71 -13.74
N PRO A 77 -6.41 14.26 -13.90
CA PRO A 77 -6.73 15.59 -13.40
C PRO A 77 -6.67 15.64 -11.87
N CYS A 78 -6.10 16.70 -11.29
CA CYS A 78 -6.09 16.93 -9.84
C CYS A 78 -7.49 16.82 -9.22
N GLU A 79 -8.52 17.27 -9.94
CA GLU A 79 -9.92 17.18 -9.54
C GLU A 79 -10.39 15.71 -9.35
N THR A 80 -9.84 14.77 -10.13
CA THR A 80 -10.16 13.33 -10.00
C THR A 80 -9.55 12.74 -8.74
N LEU A 81 -8.31 13.11 -8.43
CA LEU A 81 -7.64 12.68 -7.20
C LEU A 81 -8.33 13.28 -5.97
N GLU A 82 -8.67 14.57 -6.02
CA GLU A 82 -9.38 15.27 -4.96
C GLU A 82 -10.75 14.65 -4.69
N LYS A 83 -11.57 14.42 -5.73
CA LYS A 83 -12.87 13.75 -5.60
C LYS A 83 -12.75 12.34 -5.01
N THR A 84 -11.70 11.60 -5.38
CA THR A 84 -11.44 10.27 -4.83
C THR A 84 -11.08 10.34 -3.34
N LEU A 85 -10.22 11.29 -2.96
CA LEU A 85 -9.81 11.49 -1.57
C LEU A 85 -10.96 11.99 -0.69
N GLN A 86 -11.82 12.86 -1.23
CA GLN A 86 -13.03 13.32 -0.56
C GLN A 86 -14.06 12.20 -0.38
N THR A 87 -14.20 11.35 -1.39
CA THR A 87 -15.02 10.13 -1.28
C THR A 87 -14.47 9.23 -0.18
N TRP A 88 -13.17 9.01 -0.13
CA TRP A 88 -12.52 8.20 0.91
C TRP A 88 -12.73 8.78 2.32
N LYS A 89 -12.57 10.09 2.51
CA LYS A 89 -12.88 10.76 3.78
C LYS A 89 -14.33 10.52 4.20
N ARG A 90 -15.28 10.62 3.26
CA ARG A 90 -16.70 10.32 3.52
C ARG A 90 -16.91 8.88 3.98
N VAL A 91 -16.27 7.91 3.31
CA VAL A 91 -16.32 6.50 3.72
C VAL A 91 -15.82 6.34 5.16
N MET A 92 -14.70 6.98 5.51
CA MET A 92 -14.14 6.91 6.86
C MET A 92 -15.06 7.51 7.92
N HIS A 93 -15.66 8.67 7.65
CA HIS A 93 -16.62 9.29 8.56
C HIS A 93 -17.84 8.38 8.79
N VAL A 94 -18.44 7.87 7.72
CA VAL A 94 -19.60 6.97 7.84
C VAL A 94 -19.23 5.69 8.58
N ALA A 95 -18.06 5.11 8.34
CA ALA A 95 -17.57 3.94 9.05
C ALA A 95 -17.41 4.18 10.55
N ILE A 96 -16.96 5.38 10.94
CA ILE A 96 -16.83 5.79 12.35
C ILE A 96 -18.23 5.98 12.97
N ASP A 97 -19.16 6.63 12.26
CA ASP A 97 -20.52 6.90 12.76
C ASP A 97 -21.32 5.63 13.03
N ILE A 98 -21.07 4.55 12.26
CA ILE A 98 -21.67 3.24 12.50
C ILE A 98 -20.79 2.33 13.38
N ASN A 99 -19.77 2.89 14.04
CA ASN A 99 -18.88 2.19 14.97
C ASN A 99 -18.17 0.96 14.35
N GLY A 100 -17.85 1.04 13.06
CA GLY A 100 -17.15 -0.01 12.32
C GLY A 100 -18.01 -1.21 11.89
N ASP A 101 -19.33 -1.07 11.88
CA ASP A 101 -20.22 -2.14 11.41
C ASP A 101 -20.02 -2.45 9.90
N LYS A 102 -20.21 -3.71 9.52
CA LYS A 102 -19.93 -4.25 8.17
C LYS A 102 -20.98 -3.88 7.14
N GLU A 103 -22.14 -3.37 7.54
CA GLU A 103 -23.23 -3.00 6.62
C GLU A 103 -23.06 -1.60 5.98
N LEU A 104 -21.82 -1.24 5.63
CA LEU A 104 -21.53 -0.03 4.86
C LEU A 104 -22.05 -0.16 3.43
N LYS A 105 -23.33 0.16 3.24
CA LYS A 105 -23.96 0.28 1.93
C LYS A 105 -23.69 1.67 1.36
N ILE A 106 -22.42 1.95 1.08
CA ILE A 106 -22.01 3.22 0.45
C ILE A 106 -22.33 3.11 -1.03
N SER A 107 -23.60 3.33 -1.39
CA SER A 107 -23.95 3.61 -2.77
C SER A 107 -23.28 4.91 -3.16
N CYS A 108 -22.34 4.82 -4.10
CA CYS A 108 -21.52 5.86 -4.72
C CYS A 108 -22.30 7.07 -5.33
N LEU A 109 -23.54 7.38 -4.93
CA LEU A 109 -24.38 8.32 -5.65
C LEU A 109 -25.22 9.24 -4.76
N LYS A 110 -25.05 10.54 -5.07
CA LYS A 110 -25.72 11.77 -4.62
C LYS A 110 -25.16 12.39 -3.34
N ALA A 111 -24.24 13.33 -3.55
CA ALA A 111 -23.92 14.35 -2.56
C ALA A 111 -25.23 14.99 -2.07
N THR A 112 -25.48 14.91 -0.78
CA THR A 112 -26.57 15.67 -0.16
C THR A 112 -26.11 17.13 0.00
N GLU A 113 -27.05 18.06 0.08
CA GLU A 113 -26.74 19.50 0.20
C GLU A 113 -25.87 19.78 1.44
N GLY A 114 -26.07 19.01 2.52
CA GLY A 114 -25.21 19.03 3.70
C GLY A 114 -23.78 18.54 3.44
N ASP A 115 -23.60 17.56 2.54
CA ASP A 115 -22.26 17.10 2.18
C ASP A 115 -21.50 18.15 1.36
N VAL A 116 -22.19 18.87 0.46
CA VAL A 116 -21.59 19.93 -0.35
C VAL A 116 -21.12 21.07 0.54
N ILE A 117 -21.93 21.48 1.51
CA ILE A 117 -21.57 22.52 2.49
C ILE A 117 -20.40 22.07 3.37
N ALA A 118 -20.40 20.81 3.84
CA ALA A 118 -19.29 20.27 4.63
C ALA A 118 -17.98 20.20 3.80
N LEU A 119 -18.09 19.89 2.50
CA LEU A 119 -16.98 19.93 1.55
C LEU A 119 -16.44 21.34 1.34
N GLU A 120 -17.31 22.32 1.09
CA GLU A 120 -16.93 23.74 0.95
C GLU A 120 -16.26 24.26 2.24
N MET A 121 -16.81 23.92 3.41
CA MET A 121 -16.20 24.26 4.70
C MET A 121 -14.84 23.56 4.93
N MET A 122 -14.66 22.34 4.42
CA MET A 122 -13.38 21.62 4.53
C MET A 122 -12.33 22.20 3.56
N SER A 123 -12.72 22.56 2.34
CA SER A 123 -11.85 23.22 1.36
C SER A 123 -11.41 24.60 1.86
N LEU A 124 -12.34 25.40 2.42
CA LEU A 124 -12.01 26.68 3.06
C LEU A 124 -11.00 26.51 4.21
N ARG A 125 -11.14 25.48 5.05
CA ARG A 125 -10.18 25.19 6.13
C ARG A 125 -8.81 24.76 5.62
N LEU A 126 -8.74 24.03 4.51
CA LEU A 126 -7.46 23.65 3.90
C LEU A 126 -6.75 24.87 3.32
N GLU A 127 -7.47 25.74 2.62
CA GLU A 127 -6.91 27.01 2.12
C GLU A 127 -6.43 27.93 3.25
N GLU A 128 -7.17 28.02 4.36
CA GLU A 128 -6.73 28.77 5.55
C GLU A 128 -5.47 28.16 6.18
N ASN A 129 -5.39 26.83 6.26
CA ASN A 129 -4.22 26.13 6.80
C ASN A 129 -2.99 26.30 5.91
N ASP A 130 -3.14 26.24 4.59
CA ASP A 130 -2.03 26.44 3.64
C ASP A 130 -1.51 27.88 3.73
N ARG A 131 -2.41 28.87 3.82
CA ARG A 131 -2.03 30.27 4.07
C ARG A 131 -1.33 30.46 5.41
N MET A 132 -1.76 29.75 6.46
CA MET A 132 -1.09 29.75 7.76
C MET A 132 0.31 29.15 7.68
N TYR A 133 0.50 28.12 6.85
CA TYR A 133 1.81 27.50 6.62
C TYR A 133 2.75 28.44 5.85
N GLU A 134 2.25 29.12 4.81
CA GLU A 134 3.00 30.15 4.08
C GLU A 134 3.40 31.32 4.99
N LEU A 135 2.47 31.82 5.82
CA LEU A 135 2.76 32.88 6.78
C LEU A 135 3.77 32.43 7.84
N SER A 136 3.66 31.21 8.35
CA SER A 136 4.63 30.64 9.28
C SER A 136 6.01 30.51 8.63
N SER A 137 6.07 30.13 7.35
CA SER A 137 7.33 30.06 6.60
C SER A 137 7.95 31.44 6.40
N LEU A 138 7.13 32.46 6.10
CA LEU A 138 7.60 33.85 5.94
C LEU A 138 8.10 34.44 7.25
N VAL A 139 7.39 34.19 8.36
CA VAL A 139 7.82 34.64 9.70
C VAL A 139 9.15 33.97 10.09
N ASN A 140 9.32 32.67 9.83
CA ASN A 140 10.60 31.99 10.05
C ASN A 140 11.75 32.53 9.19
N VAL A 141 11.46 33.04 7.99
CA VAL A 141 12.48 33.68 7.12
C VAL A 141 12.81 35.10 7.58
N MET A 142 11.89 35.78 8.26
CA MET A 142 12.11 37.11 8.84
C MET A 142 12.77 37.08 10.23
N GLU A 143 12.88 35.91 10.87
CA GLU A 143 13.56 35.70 12.16
C GLU A 143 15.09 35.42 12.04
N VAL A 144 15.69 35.72 10.88
CA VAL A 144 17.16 35.73 10.66
C VAL A 144 17.67 37.17 10.61
#